data_AF-A0A2K3M2X2-F1
#
_entry.id   AF-A0A2K3M2X2-F1
#
_cell.length_a   1.000
_cell.length_b   1.000
_cell.length_c   1.000
_cell.angle_alpha   90.00
_cell.angle_beta   90.00
_cell.angle_gamma   90.00
#
_symmetry.space_group_name_H-M   'P 1'
#
loop_
_entity.id
_entity.type
_entity.pdbx_description
1 polymer ?
#
loop_
_entity_poly.entity_id
_entity_poly.type
_entity_poly.pdbx_seq_one_letter_code
_entity_poly.pdbx_strand_id
1 'polypeptide(L)'
;RIIGFDHRKSVLSNIPSANECTENIMINVNHEKSSSRAVYEYFTNKHEDVKSSDDLVSCLLDPKDIGRVELILKYIEDGDLRRWSLPGIKPFNIGLSEWRSRFSCISNPHMFKQLLELSVEGLIAKGNSSISARRNAASKLLEKVFRVRLGRGFYGECLGVRADGNSNLSDEIGMLLSAKSAAIGLR
;
A
#
# COMPACT_ATOMS: atom_id res chain seq x y z
N ARG A 1 16.45 -2.03 25.09
CA ARG A 1 16.12 -3.26 24.31
C ARG A 1 15.56 -2.84 22.96
N ILE A 2 16.13 -3.33 21.87
CA ILE A 2 15.70 -3.07 20.49
C ILE A 2 14.86 -4.26 20.02
N ILE A 3 13.74 -3.99 19.35
CA ILE A 3 12.85 -5.03 18.85
C ILE A 3 12.56 -4.75 17.37
N GLY A 4 12.93 -5.69 16.51
CA GLY A 4 12.66 -5.66 15.07
C GLY A 4 11.53 -6.59 14.69
N PHE A 5 10.72 -6.20 13.71
CA PHE A 5 9.66 -7.03 13.13
C PHE A 5 9.77 -7.04 11.62
N ASP A 6 9.88 -8.22 11.02
CA ASP A 6 9.88 -8.38 9.57
C ASP A 6 8.97 -9.54 9.14
N HIS A 7 8.53 -9.51 7.90
CA HIS A 7 7.76 -10.60 7.29
C HIS A 7 8.39 -11.11 5.99
N ARG A 8 9.40 -10.41 5.46
CA ARG A 8 10.02 -10.73 4.18
C ARG A 8 11.00 -11.89 4.33
N LYS A 9 10.92 -12.88 3.44
CA LYS A 9 11.89 -13.97 3.35
C LYS A 9 13.32 -13.49 3.11
N SER A 10 13.48 -12.39 2.39
CA SER A 10 14.78 -11.81 2.06
C SER A 10 15.58 -11.31 3.27
N VAL A 11 14.94 -11.14 4.43
CA VAL A 11 15.60 -10.61 5.63
C VAL A 11 16.37 -11.69 6.38
N LEU A 12 16.06 -12.97 6.16
CA LEU A 12 16.72 -14.09 6.83
C LEU A 12 18.23 -14.11 6.62
N SER A 13 18.72 -13.72 5.43
CA SER A 13 20.16 -13.66 5.15
C SER A 13 20.88 -12.52 5.87
N ASN A 14 20.14 -11.56 6.41
CA ASN A 14 20.68 -10.37 7.07
C ASN A 14 20.53 -10.42 8.59
N ILE A 15 19.89 -11.47 9.13
CA ILE A 15 19.75 -11.67 10.57
C ILE A 15 21.00 -12.40 11.06
N PRO A 16 21.76 -11.82 12.01
CA PRO A 16 22.90 -12.50 12.62
C PRO A 16 22.45 -13.84 13.22
N SER A 17 23.35 -14.82 13.23
CA SER A 17 23.08 -16.07 13.93
C SER A 17 22.84 -15.80 15.42
N ALA A 18 22.11 -16.68 16.11
CA ALA A 18 21.80 -16.49 17.54
C ALA A 18 23.05 -16.27 18.42
N ASN A 19 24.21 -16.76 17.98
CA ASN A 19 25.50 -16.63 18.66
C ASN A 19 26.17 -15.26 18.44
N GLU A 20 25.75 -14.51 17.42
CA GLU A 20 26.27 -13.18 17.06
C GLU A 20 25.32 -12.05 17.49
N CYS A 21 24.09 -12.39 17.88
CA CYS A 21 23.10 -11.41 18.29
C CYS A 21 23.33 -10.99 19.74
N THR A 22 23.62 -9.70 19.96
CA THR A 22 23.70 -9.15 21.32
C THR A 22 22.35 -9.30 22.04
N GLU A 23 22.35 -9.68 23.32
CA GLU A 23 21.14 -9.92 24.14
C GLU A 23 20.12 -8.76 24.15
N ASN A 24 20.57 -7.56 23.78
CA ASN A 24 19.76 -6.34 23.72
C ASN A 24 18.85 -6.23 22.49
N ILE A 25 18.99 -7.13 21.49
CA ILE A 25 18.26 -7.11 20.22
C ILE A 25 17.37 -8.35 20.10
N MET A 26 16.10 -8.14 19.76
CA MET A 26 15.15 -9.20 19.47
C MET A 26 14.58 -8.98 18.07
N ILE A 27 14.67 -9.97 17.18
CA ILE A 27 14.13 -9.87 15.82
C ILE A 27 13.04 -10.93 15.65
N ASN A 28 11.83 -10.47 15.40
CA ASN A 28 10.66 -11.32 15.14
C ASN A 28 10.40 -11.37 13.64
N VAL A 29 10.61 -12.52 13.02
CA VAL A 29 10.26 -12.75 11.61
C VAL A 29 9.02 -13.63 11.54
N ASN A 30 7.95 -13.13 10.91
CA ASN A 30 6.72 -13.89 10.70
C ASN A 30 6.32 -13.84 9.22
N HIS A 31 6.33 -14.97 8.53
CA HIS A 31 6.00 -15.03 7.10
C HIS A 31 4.49 -15.14 6.82
N GLU A 32 3.67 -15.38 7.84
CA GLU A 32 2.22 -15.57 7.73
C GLU A 32 1.43 -14.30 8.06
N LYS A 33 2.06 -13.37 8.80
CA LYS A 33 1.49 -12.09 9.23
C LYS A 33 2.34 -10.93 8.74
N SER A 34 1.71 -9.79 8.47
CA SER A 34 2.46 -8.57 8.15
C SER A 34 3.23 -8.07 9.38
N SER A 35 4.35 -7.35 9.16
CA SER A 35 5.10 -6.70 10.24
C SER A 35 4.20 -5.77 11.06
N SER A 36 3.32 -5.02 10.40
CA SER A 36 2.39 -4.09 11.04
C SER A 36 1.43 -4.82 11.99
N ARG A 37 0.91 -5.98 11.57
CA ARG A 37 0.05 -6.83 12.41
C ARG A 37 0.82 -7.42 13.59
N ALA A 38 2.03 -7.93 13.36
CA ALA A 38 2.88 -8.50 14.41
C ALA A 38 3.27 -7.46 15.47
N VAL A 39 3.58 -6.22 15.07
CA VAL A 39 3.86 -5.10 15.98
C VAL A 39 2.63 -4.79 16.84
N TYR A 40 1.45 -4.68 16.22
CA TYR A 40 0.21 -4.39 16.93
C TYR A 40 -0.11 -5.46 17.97
N GLU A 41 -0.06 -6.74 17.60
CA GLU A 41 -0.29 -7.86 18.53
C GLU A 41 0.74 -7.88 19.67
N TYR A 42 2.03 -7.67 19.38
CA TYR A 42 3.08 -7.63 20.40
C TYR A 42 2.81 -6.56 21.47
N PHE A 43 2.51 -5.33 21.06
CA PHE A 43 2.26 -4.24 22.00
C PHE A 43 0.91 -4.36 22.71
N THR A 44 -0.07 -5.00 22.08
CA THR A 44 -1.36 -5.29 22.73
C THR A 44 -1.15 -6.31 23.86
N ASN A 45 -0.49 -7.43 23.58
CA ASN A 45 -0.24 -8.50 24.56
C ASN A 45 0.70 -8.04 25.68
N LYS A 46 1.77 -7.31 25.33
CA LYS A 46 2.69 -6.77 26.34
C LYS A 46 2.00 -5.78 27.28
N HIS A 47 1.01 -5.05 26.77
CA HIS A 47 0.19 -4.19 27.61
C HIS A 47 -0.67 -5.01 28.57
N GLU A 48 -1.16 -6.19 28.17
CA GLU A 48 -1.92 -7.10 29.04
C GLU A 48 -1.06 -7.72 30.15
N ASP A 49 0.19 -8.11 29.87
CA ASP A 49 1.09 -8.73 30.86
C ASP A 49 1.48 -7.79 32.03
N VAL A 50 1.50 -6.47 31.79
CA VAL A 50 1.84 -5.45 32.80
C VAL A 50 0.66 -5.14 33.74
N LYS A 51 -0.57 -5.54 33.38
CA LYS A 51 -1.82 -5.13 34.04
C LYS A 51 -2.28 -6.05 35.18
N SER A 52 -1.47 -6.99 35.64
CA SER A 52 -1.88 -7.94 36.68
C SER A 52 -1.95 -7.36 38.10
N SER A 53 -1.76 -6.05 38.31
CA SER A 53 -1.66 -5.48 39.67
C SER A 53 -2.60 -4.33 40.05
N ASP A 54 -3.31 -3.64 39.15
CA ASP A 54 -4.29 -2.63 39.61
C ASP A 54 -5.30 -2.20 38.54
N ASP A 55 -6.43 -1.69 39.03
CA ASP A 55 -7.72 -1.41 38.41
C ASP A 55 -7.71 -0.59 37.09
N LEU A 56 -8.75 -0.84 36.28
CA LEU A 56 -9.12 -0.24 34.96
C LEU A 56 -8.40 -0.80 33.71
N VAL A 57 -9.18 -1.49 32.86
CA VAL A 57 -8.78 -2.04 31.55
C VAL A 57 -8.33 -0.90 30.61
N SER A 58 -7.04 -0.57 30.62
CA SER A 58 -6.45 0.34 29.65
C SER A 58 -6.11 -0.45 28.38
N CYS A 59 -6.85 -0.27 27.29
CA CYS A 59 -6.45 -0.84 26.00
C CYS A 59 -5.29 -0.01 25.40
N LEU A 60 -4.49 -0.60 24.49
CA LEU A 60 -3.44 0.15 23.75
C LEU A 60 -4.04 1.34 22.98
N LEU A 61 -5.30 1.21 22.58
CA LEU A 61 -6.10 2.20 21.88
C LEU A 61 -7.36 2.48 22.70
N ASP A 62 -7.96 3.65 22.49
CA ASP A 62 -9.33 3.91 22.97
C ASP A 62 -10.27 2.82 22.41
N PRO A 63 -11.22 2.28 23.21
CA PRO A 63 -12.14 1.23 22.75
C PRO A 63 -12.88 1.55 21.45
N LYS A 64 -13.19 2.83 21.20
CA LYS A 64 -13.84 3.32 19.98
C LYS A 64 -12.96 3.16 18.71
N ASP A 65 -11.64 3.08 18.88
CA ASP A 65 -10.68 3.08 17.78
C ASP A 65 -10.17 1.68 17.41
N ILE A 66 -10.32 0.69 18.30
CA ILE A 66 -9.82 -0.68 18.12
C ILE A 66 -10.30 -1.28 16.80
N GLY A 67 -11.63 -1.35 16.60
CA GLY A 67 -12.19 -1.99 15.40
C GLY A 67 -11.75 -1.32 14.09
N ARG A 68 -11.59 0.01 14.10
CA ARG A 68 -11.13 0.78 12.93
C ARG A 68 -9.66 0.50 12.63
N VAL A 69 -8.79 0.50 13.65
CA VAL A 69 -7.36 0.22 13.47
C VAL A 69 -7.15 -1.23 13.03
N GLU A 70 -7.86 -2.19 13.62
CA GLU A 70 -7.79 -3.59 13.22
C GLU A 70 -8.23 -3.80 11.77
N LEU A 71 -9.28 -3.11 11.33
CA LEU A 71 -9.74 -3.16 9.95
C LEU A 71 -8.69 -2.60 8.98
N ILE A 72 -8.04 -1.49 9.32
CA ILE A 72 -6.94 -0.93 8.52
C ILE A 72 -5.76 -1.91 8.45
N LEU A 73 -5.36 -2.49 9.58
CA LEU A 73 -4.28 -3.48 9.64
C LEU A 73 -4.59 -4.71 8.78
N LYS A 74 -5.85 -5.14 8.73
CA LYS A 74 -6.31 -6.23 7.86
C LYS A 74 -6.10 -5.91 6.38
N TYR A 75 -6.40 -4.68 5.95
CA TYR A 75 -6.16 -4.24 4.57
C TYR A 75 -4.67 -4.08 4.24
N ILE A 76 -3.87 -3.56 5.18
CA ILE A 76 -2.41 -3.48 5.02
C ILE A 76 -1.84 -4.89 4.87
N GLU A 77 -2.25 -5.83 5.72
CA GLU A 77 -1.76 -7.20 5.66
C GLU A 77 -2.12 -7.92 4.35
N ASP A 78 -3.34 -7.74 3.84
CA ASP A 78 -3.75 -8.31 2.56
C ASP A 78 -2.85 -7.86 1.39
N GLY A 79 -2.40 -6.59 1.42
CA GLY A 79 -1.45 -6.03 0.46
C GLY A 79 -0.02 -6.50 0.67
N ASP A 80 0.49 -6.43 1.92
CA ASP A 80 1.87 -6.83 2.27
C ASP A 80 2.13 -8.32 1.93
N LEU A 81 1.15 -9.18 2.20
CA LEU A 81 1.21 -10.61 1.92
C LEU A 81 0.74 -10.97 0.50
N ARG A 82 0.43 -9.98 -0.33
CA ARG A 82 0.05 -10.13 -1.75
C ARG A 82 -1.15 -11.08 -1.96
N ARG A 83 -2.09 -11.07 -1.02
CA ARG A 83 -3.32 -11.88 -1.08
C ARG A 83 -4.34 -11.26 -2.04
N TRP A 84 -4.44 -9.93 -2.04
CA TRP A 84 -5.34 -9.15 -2.91
C TRP A 84 -6.81 -9.61 -2.83
N SER A 85 -7.25 -10.07 -1.66
CA SER A 85 -8.53 -10.74 -1.48
C SER A 85 -9.65 -9.78 -1.04
N LEU A 86 -9.29 -8.61 -0.51
CA LEU A 86 -10.26 -7.69 0.08
C LEU A 86 -10.91 -6.76 -0.96
N PRO A 87 -12.21 -6.43 -0.78
CA PRO A 87 -12.90 -5.52 -1.69
C PRO A 87 -12.24 -4.14 -1.67
N GLY A 88 -11.98 -3.57 -2.84
CA GLY A 88 -11.34 -2.26 -2.92
C GLY A 88 -9.88 -2.24 -2.46
N ILE A 89 -9.21 -3.40 -2.35
CA ILE A 89 -7.79 -3.45 -1.94
C ILE A 89 -6.87 -2.62 -2.83
N LYS A 90 -7.11 -2.58 -4.15
CA LYS A 90 -6.33 -1.78 -5.10
C LYS A 90 -6.45 -0.28 -4.83
N PRO A 91 -7.67 0.33 -4.81
CA PRO A 91 -7.81 1.73 -4.44
C PRO A 91 -7.36 2.01 -3.01
N PHE A 92 -7.58 1.11 -2.04
CA PHE A 92 -7.03 1.25 -0.69
C PHE A 92 -5.51 1.45 -0.71
N ASN A 93 -4.76 0.57 -1.39
CA ASN A 93 -3.30 0.66 -1.46
C ASN A 93 -2.80 1.93 -2.17
N ILE A 94 -3.52 2.39 -3.19
CA ILE A 94 -3.22 3.67 -3.87
C ILE A 94 -3.45 4.83 -2.89
N GLY A 95 -4.60 4.85 -2.21
CA GLY A 95 -4.92 5.86 -1.21
C GLY A 95 -3.88 5.90 -0.09
N LEU A 96 -3.48 4.74 0.42
CA LEU A 96 -2.43 4.62 1.44
C LEU A 96 -1.06 5.07 0.92
N SER A 97 -0.73 4.77 -0.34
CA SER A 97 0.54 5.19 -0.94
C SER A 97 0.64 6.71 -1.08
N GLU A 98 -0.46 7.41 -1.37
CA GLU A 98 -0.47 8.88 -1.40
C GLU A 98 -0.23 9.49 -0.01
N TRP A 99 -0.57 8.76 1.04
CA TRP A 99 -0.30 9.17 2.43
C TRP A 99 1.15 8.96 2.87
N ARG A 100 1.96 8.17 2.14
CA ARG A 100 3.34 7.84 2.56
C ARG A 100 4.22 9.05 2.80
N SER A 101 4.04 10.14 2.05
CA SER A 101 4.78 11.39 2.24
C SER A 101 4.52 12.06 3.60
N ARG A 102 3.43 11.68 4.28
CA ARG A 102 3.04 12.19 5.60
C ARG A 102 3.56 11.34 6.76
N PHE A 103 4.20 10.20 6.48
CA PHE A 103 4.75 9.29 7.50
C PHE A 103 6.14 9.74 7.98
N SER A 104 6.19 10.92 8.58
CA SER A 104 7.40 11.46 9.18
C SER A 104 7.01 12.26 10.42
N CYS A 105 7.40 11.79 11.60
CA CYS A 105 7.17 12.53 12.84
C CYS A 105 7.98 13.84 12.92
N ILE A 106 9.02 13.98 12.09
CA ILE A 106 9.85 15.19 12.01
C ILE A 106 9.11 16.27 11.22
N SER A 107 8.60 15.95 10.03
CA SER A 107 7.92 16.92 9.15
C SER A 107 6.42 17.01 9.37
N ASN A 108 5.83 16.05 10.08
CA ASN A 108 4.40 16.01 10.41
C ASN A 108 4.22 15.70 11.91
N PRO A 109 4.26 16.72 12.78
CA PRO A 109 4.06 16.53 14.22
C PRO A 109 2.67 16.00 14.59
N HIS A 110 1.69 16.13 13.68
CA HIS A 110 0.32 15.64 13.87
C HIS A 110 0.08 14.23 13.30
N MET A 111 1.13 13.56 12.83
CA MET A 111 1.03 12.25 12.16
C MET A 111 0.24 11.23 12.98
N PHE A 112 0.50 11.14 14.28
CA PHE A 112 -0.18 10.17 15.14
C PHE A 112 -1.70 10.38 15.15
N LYS A 113 -2.16 11.62 15.37
CA LYS A 113 -3.58 11.96 15.35
C LYS A 113 -4.20 11.66 13.99
N GLN A 114 -3.51 12.01 12.90
CA GLN A 114 -4.01 11.76 11.54
C GLN A 114 -4.09 10.27 11.21
N LEU A 115 -3.12 9.45 11.66
CA LEU A 115 -3.17 7.99 11.51
C LEU A 115 -4.37 7.40 12.27
N LEU A 116 -4.68 7.94 13.44
CA LEU A 116 -5.90 7.61 14.20
C LEU A 116 -7.18 8.14 13.56
N GLU A 117 -7.13 8.97 12.52
CA GLU A 117 -8.33 9.42 11.81
C GLU A 117 -8.55 8.66 10.49
N LEU A 118 -7.58 7.84 10.06
CA LEU A 118 -7.72 7.04 8.85
C LEU A 118 -8.87 6.05 8.98
N SER A 119 -9.54 5.79 7.86
CA SER A 119 -10.53 4.72 7.69
C SER A 119 -10.31 4.01 6.37
N VAL A 120 -10.78 2.77 6.26
CA VAL A 120 -10.71 1.99 5.02
C VAL A 120 -11.53 2.68 3.93
N GLU A 121 -12.72 3.14 4.26
CA GLU A 121 -13.64 3.83 3.35
C GLU A 121 -13.00 5.11 2.82
N GLY A 122 -12.36 5.89 3.70
CA GLY A 122 -11.67 7.12 3.33
C GLY A 122 -10.47 6.86 2.41
N LEU A 123 -9.68 5.83 2.70
CA LEU A 123 -8.53 5.44 1.86
C LEU A 123 -8.98 4.89 0.50
N ILE A 124 -10.05 4.09 0.45
CA ILE A 124 -10.64 3.61 -0.81
C ILE A 124 -11.19 4.78 -1.62
N ALA A 125 -11.95 5.69 -1.01
CA ALA A 125 -12.50 6.86 -1.68
C ALA A 125 -11.37 7.74 -2.25
N LYS A 126 -10.30 7.96 -1.48
CA LYS A 126 -9.12 8.69 -1.93
C LYS A 126 -8.43 8.00 -3.11
N GLY A 127 -8.24 6.69 -3.04
CA GLY A 127 -7.67 5.91 -4.12
C GLY A 127 -8.50 5.95 -5.39
N ASN A 128 -9.82 5.82 -5.28
CA ASN A 128 -10.74 5.94 -6.42
C ASN A 128 -10.69 7.34 -7.05
N SER A 129 -10.62 8.38 -6.23
CA SER A 129 -10.43 9.76 -6.71
C SER A 129 -9.13 9.91 -7.51
N SER A 130 -8.03 9.36 -7.00
CA SER A 130 -6.71 9.35 -7.68
C SER A 130 -6.75 8.59 -9.00
N ILE A 131 -7.32 7.37 -9.01
CA ILE A 131 -7.49 6.56 -10.23
C ILE A 131 -8.32 7.34 -11.27
N SER A 132 -9.43 7.95 -10.86
CA SER A 132 -10.29 8.75 -11.73
C SER A 132 -9.55 9.95 -12.33
N ALA A 133 -8.82 10.70 -11.50
CA ALA A 133 -8.02 11.83 -11.95
C ALA A 133 -6.94 11.41 -12.97
N ARG A 134 -6.21 10.32 -12.70
CA ARG A 134 -5.20 9.75 -13.61
C ARG A 134 -5.82 9.31 -14.93
N ARG A 135 -6.95 8.60 -14.88
CA ARG A 135 -7.68 8.16 -16.07
C ARG A 135 -8.16 9.34 -16.91
N ASN A 136 -8.68 10.38 -16.28
CA ASN A 136 -9.11 11.60 -16.98
C ASN A 136 -7.92 12.33 -17.63
N ALA A 137 -6.79 12.42 -16.93
CA ALA A 137 -5.57 13.00 -17.49
C ALA A 137 -5.06 12.21 -18.71
N ALA A 138 -5.02 10.88 -18.60
CA ALA A 138 -4.66 10.00 -19.72
C ALA A 138 -5.62 10.15 -20.91
N SER A 139 -6.94 10.19 -20.66
CA SER A 139 -7.95 10.39 -21.71
C SER A 139 -7.72 11.66 -22.54
N LYS A 140 -7.30 12.77 -21.91
CA LYS A 140 -6.97 14.01 -22.62
C LYS A 140 -5.78 13.84 -23.58
N LEU A 141 -4.77 13.05 -23.20
CA LEU A 141 -3.64 12.76 -24.09
C LEU A 141 -4.11 11.98 -25.33
N LEU A 142 -5.06 11.06 -25.14
CA LEU A 142 -5.61 10.22 -26.21
C LEU A 142 -6.45 10.98 -27.26
N GLU A 143 -6.68 12.29 -27.10
CA GLU A 143 -7.24 13.15 -28.14
C GLU A 143 -6.28 13.30 -29.34
N LYS A 144 -4.97 13.14 -29.11
CA LYS A 144 -3.90 13.33 -30.12
C LYS A 144 -3.24 12.03 -30.56
N VAL A 145 -4.02 10.95 -30.66
CA VAL A 145 -3.51 9.64 -31.09
C VAL A 145 -3.13 9.62 -32.57
N PHE A 146 -2.16 8.78 -32.92
CA PHE A 146 -1.74 8.53 -34.30
C PHE A 146 -1.53 7.04 -34.53
N ARG A 147 -1.63 6.58 -35.78
CA ARG A 147 -1.39 5.17 -36.13
C ARG A 147 0.11 4.89 -36.14
N VAL A 148 0.49 3.75 -35.58
CA VAL A 148 1.85 3.23 -35.58
C VAL A 148 1.86 1.92 -36.36
N ARG A 149 2.69 1.85 -37.40
CA ARG A 149 2.92 0.62 -38.16
C ARG A 149 3.98 -0.24 -37.49
N LEU A 150 3.59 -1.39 -36.99
CA LEU A 150 4.50 -2.31 -36.32
C LEU A 150 5.28 -3.10 -37.36
N GLY A 151 6.62 -3.04 -37.29
CA GLY A 151 7.51 -3.70 -38.26
C GLY A 151 7.21 -3.30 -39.70
N ARG A 152 7.07 -1.99 -39.98
CA ARG A 152 6.68 -1.47 -41.31
C ARG A 152 5.31 -1.96 -41.82
N GLY A 153 4.48 -2.53 -40.93
CA GLY A 153 3.13 -3.04 -41.24
C GLY A 153 3.03 -4.57 -41.19
N PHE A 154 4.15 -5.31 -41.15
CA PHE A 154 4.13 -6.78 -41.08
C PHE A 154 3.45 -7.33 -39.82
N TYR A 155 3.42 -6.56 -38.72
CA TYR A 155 2.81 -6.97 -37.46
C TYR A 155 1.50 -6.22 -37.16
N GLY A 156 0.90 -5.62 -38.19
CA GLY A 156 -0.30 -4.81 -38.06
C GLY A 156 -0.01 -3.38 -37.60
N GLU A 157 -1.07 -2.71 -37.14
CA GLU A 157 -1.02 -1.33 -36.70
C GLU A 157 -1.73 -1.17 -35.35
N CYS A 158 -1.31 -0.20 -34.56
CA CYS A 158 -1.93 0.19 -33.30
C CYS A 158 -1.98 1.71 -33.16
N LEU A 159 -2.71 2.22 -32.16
CA LEU A 159 -2.65 3.64 -31.81
C LEU A 159 -1.47 3.91 -30.87
N GLY A 160 -0.75 5.00 -31.16
CA GLY A 160 0.25 5.59 -30.30
C GLY A 160 -0.16 6.99 -29.86
N VAL A 161 0.44 7.44 -28.76
CA VAL A 161 0.36 8.83 -28.29
C VAL A 161 1.73 9.26 -27.79
N ARG A 162 2.06 10.54 -27.95
CA ARG A 162 3.22 11.11 -27.25
C ARG A 162 2.85 11.33 -25.79
N ALA A 163 3.60 10.71 -24.89
CA ALA A 163 3.40 10.80 -23.43
C ALA A 163 4.47 11.68 -22.76
N ASP A 164 5.00 12.67 -23.47
CA ASP A 164 6.09 13.52 -22.99
C ASP A 164 5.72 14.19 -21.66
N GLY A 165 6.58 14.04 -20.65
CA GLY A 165 6.33 14.57 -19.30
C GLY A 165 5.22 13.89 -18.49
N ASN A 166 4.62 12.81 -19.00
CA ASN A 166 3.48 12.11 -18.38
C ASN A 166 3.80 10.63 -18.08
N SER A 167 5.06 10.33 -17.73
CA SER A 167 5.52 8.96 -17.45
C SER A 167 4.76 8.30 -16.31
N ASN A 168 4.25 9.08 -15.36
CA ASN A 168 3.42 8.61 -14.26
C ASN A 168 2.04 8.09 -14.70
N LEU A 169 1.61 8.31 -15.95
CA LEU A 169 0.33 7.88 -16.51
C LEU A 169 0.47 6.69 -17.49
N SER A 170 1.65 6.07 -17.59
CA SER A 170 1.94 5.01 -18.58
C SER A 170 0.92 3.88 -18.57
N ASP A 171 0.51 3.46 -17.38
CA ASP A 171 -0.41 2.33 -17.20
C ASP A 171 -1.81 2.68 -17.71
N GLU A 172 -2.35 3.85 -17.32
CA GLU A 172 -3.64 4.33 -17.80
C GLU A 172 -3.63 4.61 -19.30
N ILE A 173 -2.56 5.21 -19.81
CA ILE A 173 -2.36 5.45 -21.25
C ILE A 173 -2.38 4.12 -22.01
N GLY A 174 -1.60 3.13 -21.58
CA GLY A 174 -1.51 1.83 -22.23
C GLY A 174 -2.86 1.11 -22.24
N MET A 175 -3.56 1.08 -21.10
CA MET A 175 -4.88 0.46 -20.99
C MET A 175 -5.91 1.13 -21.93
N LEU A 176 -5.97 2.47 -21.92
CA LEU A 176 -6.94 3.20 -22.75
C LEU A 176 -6.59 3.13 -24.24
N LEU A 177 -5.30 3.18 -24.61
CA LEU A 177 -4.86 3.04 -26.00
C LEU A 177 -5.15 1.66 -26.56
N SER A 178 -4.93 0.62 -25.78
CA SER A 178 -5.23 -0.76 -26.18
C SER A 178 -6.72 -0.92 -26.45
N ALA A 179 -7.58 -0.45 -25.54
CA ALA A 179 -9.02 -0.47 -25.74
C ALA A 179 -9.47 0.34 -26.96
N LYS A 180 -8.90 1.54 -27.15
CA LYS A 180 -9.23 2.42 -28.29
C LYS A 180 -8.76 1.84 -29.61
N SER A 181 -7.61 1.17 -29.66
CA SER A 181 -7.09 0.49 -30.85
C SER A 181 -7.99 -0.68 -31.24
N ALA A 182 -8.32 -1.54 -30.28
CA ALA A 182 -9.22 -2.68 -30.51
C ALA A 182 -10.60 -2.24 -31.01
N ALA A 183 -11.16 -1.14 -30.48
CA ALA A 183 -12.45 -0.62 -30.89
C ALA A 183 -12.54 -0.18 -32.36
N ILE A 184 -11.41 0.11 -33.01
CA ILE A 184 -11.33 0.45 -34.44
C ILE A 184 -10.68 -0.66 -35.28
N GLY A 185 -10.59 -1.89 -34.74
CA GLY A 185 -10.05 -3.06 -35.44
C GLY A 185 -8.54 -3.05 -35.61
N LEU A 186 -7.82 -2.25 -34.82
CA LEU A 186 -6.36 -2.28 -34.75
C LEU A 186 -5.89 -3.25 -33.65
N ARG A 187 -4.60 -3.59 -33.70
CA ARG A 187 -3.95 -4.45 -32.70
C ARG A 187 -3.77 -3.73 -31.36
#